data_AF-A0A6I3MV32-F1
#
_entry.id   AF-A0A6I3MV32-F1
#
_cell.length_a   1.000
_cell.length_b   1.000
_cell.length_c   1.000
_cell.angle_alpha   90.00
_cell.angle_beta   90.00
_cell.angle_gamma   90.00
#
_symmetry.space_group_name_H-M   'P 1'
#
loop_
_entity.id
_entity.type
_entity.pdbx_description
1 polymer ?
#
loop_
_entity_poly.entity_id
_entity_poly.type
_entity_poly.pdbx_seq_one_letter_code
_entity_poly.pdbx_strand_id
1 'polypeptide(L)' 'MIKKFLALTVVFLVATFPATWLLMLFLGNIGTHVSYWGTLPLGILGSSLLAGASRSRGHGH' A
#
# COMPACT_ATOMS: atom_id res chain seq x y z
N MET A 1 23.13 4.42 -20.05
CA MET A 1 23.33 4.58 -18.60
C MET A 1 22.09 5.21 -17.93
N ILE A 2 21.70 6.45 -18.28
CA ILE A 2 20.51 7.14 -17.72
C ILE A 2 19.21 6.31 -17.73
N LYS A 3 18.93 5.57 -18.81
CA LYS A 3 17.68 4.78 -18.95
C LYS A 3 17.55 3.67 -17.89
N LYS A 4 18.69 3.09 -17.46
CA LYS A 4 18.73 2.06 -16.40
C LYS A 4 18.44 2.68 -15.03
N PHE A 5 19.01 3.86 -14.76
CA PHE A 5 18.71 4.61 -13.54
C PHE A 5 17.24 5.01 -13.47
N LEU A 6 16.68 5.51 -14.57
CA LEU A 6 15.27 5.87 -14.64
C LEU A 6 14.36 4.66 -14.37
N ALA A 7 14.66 3.50 -14.96
CA ALA A 7 13.91 2.27 -14.70
C ALA A 7 13.97 1.85 -13.21
N LEU A 8 15.16 1.90 -12.59
CA LEU A 8 15.33 1.61 -11.17
C LEU A 8 14.57 2.60 -10.28
N THR A 9 14.57 3.88 -10.61
CA THR A 9 13.81 4.90 -9.88
C THR A 9 12.30 4.63 -9.94
N VAL A 10 11.78 4.28 -11.11
CA VAL A 10 10.35 3.93 -11.28
C VAL A 10 10.00 2.69 -10.46
N VAL A 11 10.81 1.63 -10.53
CA VAL A 11 10.60 0.41 -9.73
C VAL A 11 10.67 0.73 -8.23
N PHE A 12 11.64 1.54 -7.80
CA PHE A 12 11.78 1.96 -6.41
C PHE A 12 10.55 2.74 -5.93
N LEU A 13 10.02 3.68 -6.72
CA LEU A 13 8.81 4.43 -6.37
C LEU A 13 7.58 3.53 -6.26
N VAL A 14 7.39 2.62 -7.21
CA VAL A 14 6.21 1.73 -7.25
C VAL A 14 6.30 0.64 -6.18
N ALA A 15 7.49 0.17 -5.82
CA ALA A 15 7.67 -0.89 -4.82
C ALA A 15 7.75 -0.35 -3.38
N THR A 16 8.39 0.80 -3.16
CA THR A 16 8.59 1.36 -1.82
C THR A 16 7.28 1.84 -1.21
N PHE A 17 6.40 2.41 -2.03
CA PHE A 17 5.09 2.88 -1.58
C PHE A 17 4.23 1.77 -0.93
N PRO A 18 3.95 0.62 -1.59
CA PRO A 18 3.26 -0.49 -0.96
C PRO A 18 4.10 -1.18 0.12
N ALA A 19 5.44 -1.15 0.05
CA ALA A 19 6.29 -1.75 1.08
C ALA A 19 6.21 -1.01 2.43
N THR A 20 6.24 0.33 2.44
CA THR A 20 6.10 1.13 3.66
C THR A 20 4.73 0.95 4.30
N TRP A 21 3.69 0.82 3.47
CA TRP A 21 2.34 0.59 3.96
C TRP A 21 2.14 -0.83 4.50
N LEU A 22 2.65 -1.86 3.80
CA LEU A 22 2.70 -3.23 4.32
C LEU A 22 3.45 -3.27 5.66
N LEU A 23 4.59 -2.59 5.76
CA LEU A 23 5.34 -2.47 7.02
C LEU A 23 4.48 -1.89 8.15
N MET A 24 3.74 -0.81 7.92
CA MET A 24 2.82 -0.25 8.91
C MET A 24 1.71 -1.23 9.31
N LEU A 25 1.18 -2.01 8.37
CA LEU A 25 0.16 -3.01 8.62
C LEU A 25 0.67 -4.18 9.45
N PHE A 26 1.91 -4.64 9.19
CA PHE A 26 2.59 -5.64 9.99
C PHE A 26 2.97 -5.13 11.37
N LEU A 27 3.39 -3.86 11.49
CA LEU A 27 3.66 -3.23 12.78
C LEU A 27 2.38 -3.09 13.62
N GLY A 28 1.27 -2.68 13.02
CA GLY A 28 -0.05 -2.65 13.67
C GLY A 28 -0.60 -4.03 14.02
N ASN A 29 -0.01 -5.09 13.48
CA ASN A 29 -0.33 -6.50 13.76
C ASN A 29 0.57 -7.14 14.83
N ILE A 30 1.50 -6.38 15.41
CA ILE A 30 2.30 -6.84 16.55
C ILE A 30 1.35 -7.04 17.75
N GLY A 31 1.24 -8.29 18.22
CA GLY A 31 0.40 -8.66 19.37
C GLY A 31 -0.98 -9.24 19.03
N THR A 32 -1.42 -9.20 17.76
CA THR A 32 -2.72 -9.75 17.32
C THR A 32 -2.62 -11.17 16.77
N HIS A 33 -1.41 -11.74 16.65
CA HIS A 33 -1.14 -13.11 16.18
C HIS A 33 -1.71 -13.45 14.79
N VAL A 34 -2.11 -12.46 13.97
CA VAL A 34 -2.62 -12.73 12.63
C VAL A 34 -1.46 -13.11 11.70
N SER A 35 -1.63 -14.21 10.97
CA SER A 35 -0.66 -14.69 9.98
C SER A 35 -0.41 -13.68 8.86
N TYR A 36 0.79 -13.74 8.26
CA TYR A 36 1.19 -12.98 7.08
C TYR A 36 0.15 -13.03 5.95
N TRP A 37 -0.42 -14.21 5.73
CA TRP A 37 -1.43 -14.45 4.71
C TRP A 37 -2.81 -13.86 5.04
N GLY A 38 -3.08 -13.49 6.30
CA GLY A 38 -4.31 -12.80 6.71
C GLY A 38 -4.17 -11.27 6.69
N THR A 39 -3.00 -10.75 7.02
CA THR A 39 -2.70 -9.30 7.00
C THR A 39 -2.58 -8.75 5.58
N LEU A 40 -2.05 -9.53 4.64
CA LEU A 40 -1.95 -9.16 3.23
C LEU A 40 -3.32 -8.83 2.59
N PRO A 41 -4.33 -9.72 2.63
CA PRO A 41 -5.67 -9.43 2.10
C PRO A 41 -6.36 -8.26 2.83
N LEU A 42 -6.22 -8.16 4.16
CA LEU A 42 -6.78 -7.06 4.94
C LEU A 42 -6.20 -5.71 4.53
N GLY A 43 -4.91 -5.67 4.19
CA GLY A 43 -4.32 -4.52 3.53
C GLY A 43 -5.05 -4.19 2.25
N ILE A 44 -5.08 -5.10 1.29
CA ILE A 44 -5.67 -4.83 -0.03
C ILE A 44 -7.10 -4.31 0.11
N LEU A 45 -7.91 -4.91 0.98
CA LEU A 45 -9.26 -4.46 1.28
C LEU A 45 -9.27 -3.04 1.86
N GLY A 46 -8.45 -2.76 2.89
CA GLY A 46 -8.33 -1.43 3.48
C GLY A 46 -7.92 -0.35 2.45
N SER A 47 -6.99 -0.68 1.56
CA SER A 47 -6.59 0.22 0.45
C SER A 47 -7.71 0.44 -0.55
N SER A 48 -8.44 -0.62 -0.95
CA SER A 48 -9.56 -0.49 -1.89
C SER A 48 -10.71 0.35 -1.31
N LEU A 49 -10.99 0.19 -0.02
CA LEU A 49 -11.99 0.96 0.70
C LEU A 49 -11.57 2.43 0.84
N LEU A 50 -10.31 2.69 1.19
CA LEU A 50 -9.79 4.05 1.31
C LEU A 50 -9.73 4.76 -0.04
N ALA A 51 -9.34 4.06 -1.10
CA ALA A 51 -9.34 4.58 -2.46
C ALA A 51 -10.78 4.87 -2.95
N GLY A 52 -11.73 3.98 -2.64
CA GLY A 52 -13.15 4.20 -2.91
C GLY A 52 -13.74 5.39 -2.14
N ALA A 53 -13.43 5.50 -0.84
CA ALA A 53 -13.88 6.59 0.02
C ALA A 53 -13.29 7.95 -0.40
N SER A 54 -12.01 7.97 -0.80
CA SER A 54 -11.36 9.17 -1.34
C SER A 54 -12.00 9.63 -2.65
N ARG A 55 -12.55 8.71 -3.44
CA ARG A 55 -13.28 9.01 -4.68
C ARG A 55 -14.71 9.52 -4.44
N SER A 56 -15.34 9.12 -3.33
CA SER A 56 -16.70 9.54 -2.95
C SER A 56 -16.79 11.03 -2.57
N ARG A 57 -15.69 11.62 -2.05
CA ARG A 57 -15.63 13.03 -1.64
C ARG A 57 -15.37 14.02 -2.80
N GLY A 58 -15.83 13.68 -4.02
CA GLY A 58 -15.63 14.49 -5.24
C GLY A 58 -16.91 14.89 -5.97
N HIS A 59 -18.10 14.69 -5.41
CA HIS A 59 -19.38 15.15 -5.99
C HIS A 59 -20.09 16.10 -5.01
N GLY A 60 -19.69 17.36 -5.07
CA GLY A 60 -20.34 18.47 -4.38
C GLY A 60 -20.05 19.76 -5.15
N HIS A 61 -20.65 19.87 -6.33
CA HIS A 61 -20.95 21.13 -7.01
C HIS A 61 -22.42 21.43 -6.78
#